data_AF-A0A2E4HGQ8-F1
#
_entry.id   AF-A0A2E4HGQ8-F1
#
_cell.length_a   1.000
_cell.length_b   1.000
_cell.length_c   1.000
_cell.angle_alpha   90.00
_cell.angle_beta   90.00
_cell.angle_gamma   90.00
#
_symmetry.space_group_name_H-M   'P 1'
#
loop_
_entity.id
_entity.type
_entity.pdbx_description
1 polymer ?
#
loop_
_entity_poly.entity_id
_entity_poly.type
_entity_poly.pdbx_seq_one_letter_code
_entity_poly.pdbx_strand_id
1 'polypeptide(L)'
;MKMTQAELDKIIAAGHVDLRRADLRRADLRHVDLRRADLRDADLRRADLRGADLSHAKLRGANLIDANLRHAYLIHAELNEADLGFADLRGANLRGANLRYAELSEANLSRADLQYSMGDGRRIKTLHCGMYHVVMWDDCMAIGCTSKSVDEWLGLSEDDIHRIDRYAVKWAKTWKPILEMILKAEV
;
A
#
# COMPACT_ATOMS: atom_id res chain seq x y z
N MET A 1 23.26 -10.25 8.62
CA MET A 1 23.99 -10.66 7.40
C MET A 1 22.96 -10.76 6.29
N LYS A 2 23.27 -10.27 5.08
CA LYS A 2 22.34 -10.34 3.94
C LYS A 2 22.11 -11.81 3.57
N MET A 3 20.85 -12.20 3.42
CA MET A 3 20.49 -13.55 2.98
C MET A 3 20.85 -13.73 1.51
N THR A 4 21.43 -14.87 1.16
CA THR A 4 21.70 -15.24 -0.22
C THR A 4 20.45 -15.77 -0.92
N GLN A 5 20.41 -15.72 -2.25
CA GLN A 5 19.27 -16.27 -3.00
C GLN A 5 19.11 -17.77 -2.78
N ALA A 6 20.21 -18.52 -2.68
CA ALA A 6 20.16 -19.96 -2.44
C ALA A 6 19.57 -20.32 -1.06
N GLU A 7 19.88 -19.54 -0.02
CA GLU A 7 19.27 -19.70 1.30
C GLU A 7 17.78 -19.39 1.26
N LEU A 8 17.41 -18.29 0.60
CA LEU A 8 16.03 -17.85 0.42
C LEU A 8 15.19 -18.91 -0.31
N ASP A 9 15.66 -19.42 -1.45
CA ASP A 9 14.98 -20.44 -2.24
C ASP A 9 14.75 -21.72 -1.43
N LYS A 10 15.74 -22.11 -0.61
CA LYS A 10 15.62 -23.27 0.29
C LYS A 10 14.55 -23.06 1.36
N ILE A 11 14.47 -21.87 1.94
CA ILE A 11 13.44 -21.53 2.95
C ILE A 11 12.06 -21.56 2.31
N ILE A 12 11.91 -20.97 1.12
CA ILE A 12 10.64 -20.95 0.37
C ILE A 12 10.18 -22.39 0.06
N ALA A 13 11.09 -23.26 -0.36
CA ALA A 13 10.77 -24.66 -0.66
C ALA A 13 10.36 -25.50 0.56
N ALA A 14 10.69 -25.06 1.79
CA ALA A 14 10.38 -25.79 3.02
C ALA A 14 8.91 -25.65 3.48
N GLY A 15 8.10 -24.85 2.79
CA GLY A 15 6.65 -24.71 3.02
C GLY A 15 6.27 -23.77 4.18
N HIS A 16 6.98 -23.81 5.32
CA HIS A 16 6.82 -22.81 6.38
C HIS A 16 7.90 -21.72 6.26
N VAL A 17 7.56 -20.62 5.60
CA VAL A 17 8.49 -19.52 5.33
C VAL A 17 8.60 -18.57 6.53
N ASP A 18 9.65 -18.73 7.34
CA ASP A 18 10.02 -17.79 8.41
C ASP A 18 11.21 -16.93 7.95
N LEU A 19 10.93 -15.66 7.70
CA LEU A 19 11.88 -14.65 7.23
C LEU A 19 11.85 -13.42 8.16
N ARG A 20 11.49 -13.61 9.44
CA ARG A 20 11.47 -12.53 10.42
C ARG A 20 12.83 -11.88 10.53
N ARG A 21 12.86 -10.55 10.47
CA ARG A 21 14.08 -9.73 10.57
C ARG A 21 15.15 -10.09 9.53
N ALA A 22 14.78 -10.81 8.46
CA ALA A 22 15.69 -11.16 7.40
C ALA A 22 16.13 -9.91 6.63
N ASP A 23 17.41 -9.87 6.24
CA ASP A 23 17.93 -8.85 5.33
C ASP A 23 17.75 -9.35 3.89
N LEU A 24 16.65 -8.89 3.27
CA LEU A 24 16.18 -9.23 1.92
C LEU A 24 16.31 -8.02 0.98
N ARG A 25 17.19 -7.07 1.29
CA ARG A 25 17.38 -5.87 0.48
C ARG A 25 17.79 -6.23 -0.93
N ARG A 26 17.07 -5.69 -1.92
CA ARG A 26 17.28 -5.99 -3.35
C ARG A 26 17.18 -7.48 -3.69
N ALA A 27 16.46 -8.27 -2.91
CA ALA A 27 16.18 -9.66 -3.25
C ALA A 27 15.28 -9.74 -4.50
N ASP A 28 15.47 -10.78 -5.29
CA ASP A 28 14.55 -11.13 -6.37
C ASP A 28 13.51 -12.11 -5.82
N LEU A 29 12.29 -11.62 -5.66
CA LEU A 29 11.15 -12.32 -5.11
C LEU A 29 9.98 -12.32 -6.11
N ARG A 30 10.27 -12.12 -7.40
CA ARG A 30 9.24 -12.06 -8.44
C ARG A 30 8.50 -13.38 -8.54
N HIS A 31 7.17 -13.32 -8.56
CA HIS A 31 6.28 -14.48 -8.69
C HIS A 31 6.47 -15.57 -7.63
N VAL A 32 7.15 -15.28 -6.53
CA VAL A 32 7.35 -16.22 -5.43
C VAL A 32 6.06 -16.37 -4.64
N ASP A 33 5.79 -17.60 -4.20
CA ASP A 33 4.74 -17.91 -3.23
C ASP A 33 5.26 -17.67 -1.81
N LEU A 34 4.83 -16.57 -1.21
CA LEU A 34 5.07 -16.18 0.18
C LEU A 34 3.76 -16.15 0.98
N ARG A 35 2.75 -16.91 0.55
CA ARG A 35 1.46 -16.96 1.26
C ARG A 35 1.69 -17.39 2.69
N ARG A 36 1.10 -16.64 3.64
CA ARG A 36 1.23 -16.89 5.09
C ARG A 36 2.67 -16.84 5.63
N ALA A 37 3.64 -16.35 4.85
CA ALA A 37 5.02 -16.19 5.30
C ALA A 37 5.10 -15.21 6.48
N ASP A 38 6.05 -15.45 7.38
CA ASP A 38 6.35 -14.55 8.48
C ASP A 38 7.54 -13.65 8.11
N LEU A 39 7.24 -12.41 7.74
CA LEU A 39 8.19 -11.38 7.29
C LEU A 39 8.25 -10.20 8.27
N ARG A 40 7.82 -10.41 9.53
CA ARG A 40 7.80 -9.34 10.54
C ARG A 40 9.20 -8.74 10.71
N ASP A 41 9.26 -7.42 10.70
CA ASP A 41 10.48 -6.62 10.82
C ASP A 41 11.56 -6.95 9.76
N ALA A 42 11.22 -7.61 8.65
CA ALA A 42 12.15 -7.90 7.56
C ALA A 42 12.54 -6.63 6.80
N ASP A 43 13.77 -6.58 6.31
CA ASP A 43 14.27 -5.48 5.47
C ASP A 43 14.20 -5.87 4.00
N LEU A 44 13.12 -5.43 3.33
CA LEU A 44 12.78 -5.66 1.93
C LEU A 44 13.06 -4.43 1.06
N ARG A 45 13.88 -3.48 1.53
CA ARG A 45 14.17 -2.26 0.77
C ARG A 45 14.67 -2.58 -0.62
N ARG A 46 14.03 -1.99 -1.63
CA ARG A 46 14.33 -2.20 -3.06
C ARG A 46 14.23 -3.65 -3.54
N ALA A 47 13.53 -4.52 -2.81
CA ALA A 47 13.25 -5.87 -3.27
C ALA A 47 12.30 -5.84 -4.48
N ASP A 48 12.45 -6.82 -5.37
CA ASP A 48 11.56 -7.00 -6.52
C ASP A 48 10.53 -8.09 -6.21
N LEU A 49 9.32 -7.68 -5.87
CA LEU A 49 8.20 -8.52 -5.45
C LEU A 49 7.10 -8.56 -6.53
N ARG A 50 7.44 -8.25 -7.79
CA ARG A 50 6.44 -8.19 -8.87
C ARG A 50 5.72 -9.52 -9.01
N GLY A 51 4.39 -9.47 -8.95
CA GLY A 51 3.54 -10.65 -9.05
C GLY A 51 3.74 -11.70 -7.96
N ALA A 52 4.45 -11.39 -6.86
CA ALA A 52 4.57 -12.29 -5.72
C ALA A 52 3.22 -12.49 -5.03
N ASP A 53 3.00 -13.66 -4.45
CA ASP A 53 1.83 -13.94 -3.63
C ASP A 53 2.18 -13.84 -2.14
N LEU A 54 1.78 -12.75 -1.51
CA LEU A 54 1.93 -12.44 -0.09
C LEU A 54 0.57 -12.51 0.63
N SER A 55 -0.40 -13.24 0.08
CA SER A 55 -1.72 -13.34 0.68
C SER A 55 -1.61 -13.92 2.10
N HIS A 56 -2.23 -13.27 3.08
CA HIS A 56 -2.13 -13.58 4.51
C HIS A 56 -0.72 -13.53 5.11
N ALA A 57 0.27 -12.94 4.43
CA ALA A 57 1.62 -12.80 4.97
C ALA A 57 1.65 -11.83 6.16
N LYS A 58 2.55 -12.09 7.12
CA LYS A 58 2.78 -11.22 8.28
C LYS A 58 3.92 -10.27 7.98
N LEU A 59 3.61 -9.01 7.72
CA LEU A 59 4.55 -7.96 7.31
C LEU A 59 4.63 -6.82 8.33
N ARG A 60 4.15 -7.03 9.57
CA ARG A 60 4.19 -5.98 10.60
C ARG A 60 5.62 -5.45 10.77
N GLY A 61 5.78 -4.13 10.71
CA GLY A 61 7.08 -3.47 10.87
C GLY A 61 8.08 -3.72 9.74
N ALA A 62 7.70 -4.40 8.65
CA ALA A 62 8.60 -4.67 7.54
C ALA A 62 8.98 -3.36 6.81
N ASN A 63 10.23 -3.27 6.37
CA ASN A 63 10.73 -2.14 5.62
C ASN A 63 10.70 -2.45 4.11
N LEU A 64 9.75 -1.85 3.41
CA LEU A 64 9.48 -2.00 1.98
C LEU A 64 9.79 -0.71 1.20
N ILE A 65 10.63 0.18 1.74
CA ILE A 65 10.97 1.43 1.05
C ILE A 65 11.53 1.11 -0.34
N ASP A 66 10.99 1.79 -1.36
CA ASP A 66 11.44 1.68 -2.76
C ASP A 66 11.31 0.25 -3.33
N ALA A 67 10.48 -0.61 -2.71
CA ALA A 67 10.21 -1.97 -3.18
C ALA A 67 9.25 -1.97 -4.39
N ASN A 68 9.44 -2.94 -5.29
CA ASN A 68 8.59 -3.11 -6.47
C ASN A 68 7.54 -4.19 -6.22
N LEU A 69 6.31 -3.79 -5.91
CA LEU A 69 5.17 -4.64 -5.59
C LEU A 69 4.13 -4.68 -6.72
N ARG A 70 4.51 -4.31 -7.96
CA ARG A 70 3.55 -4.25 -9.06
C ARG A 70 2.88 -5.61 -9.27
N HIS A 71 1.56 -5.58 -9.35
CA HIS A 71 0.74 -6.79 -9.52
C HIS A 71 0.91 -7.85 -8.41
N ALA A 72 1.51 -7.51 -7.27
CA ALA A 72 1.61 -8.43 -6.13
C ALA A 72 0.22 -8.70 -5.51
N TYR A 73 0.05 -9.90 -4.95
CA TYR A 73 -1.13 -10.29 -4.21
C TYR A 73 -0.86 -10.11 -2.72
N LEU A 74 -1.55 -9.17 -2.07
CA LEU A 74 -1.43 -8.79 -0.65
C LEU A 74 -2.79 -9.00 0.06
N ILE A 75 -3.61 -9.93 -0.42
CA ILE A 75 -4.96 -10.15 0.11
C ILE A 75 -4.84 -10.56 1.59
N HIS A 76 -5.51 -9.83 2.47
CA HIS A 76 -5.44 -10.04 3.92
C HIS A 76 -4.03 -10.02 4.52
N ALA A 77 -3.06 -9.36 3.87
CA ALA A 77 -1.71 -9.21 4.42
C ALA A 77 -1.72 -8.29 5.66
N GLU A 78 -0.90 -8.62 6.66
CA GLU A 78 -0.73 -7.81 7.88
C GLU A 78 0.41 -6.80 7.66
N LEU A 79 0.11 -5.65 7.07
CA LEU A 79 1.06 -4.56 6.76
C LEU A 79 1.10 -3.47 7.85
N ASN A 80 0.55 -3.73 9.04
CA ASN A 80 0.48 -2.70 10.07
C ASN A 80 1.90 -2.28 10.51
N GLU A 81 2.12 -0.98 10.70
CA GLU A 81 3.45 -0.40 11.01
C GLU A 81 4.54 -0.65 9.94
N ALA A 82 4.20 -1.17 8.76
CA ALA A 82 5.17 -1.35 7.67
C ALA A 82 5.53 -0.02 6.99
N ASP A 83 6.75 0.11 6.50
CA ASP A 83 7.20 1.27 5.74
C ASP A 83 7.20 0.96 4.24
N LEU A 84 6.22 1.49 3.51
CA LEU A 84 6.04 1.36 2.06
C LEU A 84 6.43 2.65 1.33
N GLY A 85 7.25 3.52 1.92
CA GLY A 85 7.68 4.77 1.32
C GLY A 85 8.28 4.57 -0.08
N PHE A 86 7.83 5.34 -1.07
CA PHE A 86 8.25 5.23 -2.47
C PHE A 86 8.00 3.85 -3.14
N ALA A 87 7.25 2.94 -2.51
CA ALA A 87 7.00 1.62 -3.07
C ALA A 87 6.09 1.70 -4.31
N ASP A 88 6.33 0.81 -5.28
CA ASP A 88 5.52 0.70 -6.49
C ASP A 88 4.49 -0.41 -6.36
N LEU A 89 3.26 -0.05 -5.99
CA LEU A 89 2.12 -0.96 -5.79
C LEU A 89 1.16 -0.96 -6.98
N ARG A 90 1.60 -0.52 -8.17
CA ARG A 90 0.69 -0.42 -9.33
C ARG A 90 0.04 -1.75 -9.67
N GLY A 91 -1.28 -1.76 -9.69
CA GLY A 91 -2.07 -2.97 -9.97
C GLY A 91 -1.97 -4.07 -8.91
N ALA A 92 -1.42 -3.80 -7.72
CA ALA A 92 -1.39 -4.75 -6.61
C ALA A 92 -2.79 -4.98 -6.03
N ASN A 93 -3.03 -6.15 -5.46
CA ASN A 93 -4.29 -6.49 -4.81
C ASN A 93 -4.11 -6.51 -3.28
N LEU A 94 -4.55 -5.45 -2.60
CA LEU A 94 -4.50 -5.27 -1.15
C LEU A 94 -5.87 -5.49 -0.48
N ARG A 95 -6.78 -6.26 -1.10
CA ARG A 95 -8.12 -6.48 -0.54
C ARG A 95 -8.04 -7.04 0.88
N GLY A 96 -8.73 -6.41 1.83
CA GLY A 96 -8.72 -6.86 3.22
C GLY A 96 -7.37 -6.75 3.95
N ALA A 97 -6.36 -6.11 3.35
CA ALA A 97 -5.06 -5.91 4.00
C ALA A 97 -5.17 -4.96 5.20
N ASN A 98 -4.35 -5.18 6.22
CA ASN A 98 -4.26 -4.31 7.38
C ASN A 98 -3.11 -3.31 7.21
N LEU A 99 -3.43 -2.06 6.91
CA LEU A 99 -2.49 -0.95 6.69
C LEU A 99 -2.44 0.02 7.89
N ARG A 100 -2.94 -0.37 9.07
CA ARG A 100 -2.90 0.50 10.26
C ARG A 100 -1.47 0.92 10.59
N TYR A 101 -1.23 2.22 10.74
CA TYR A 101 0.09 2.79 10.98
C TYR A 101 1.15 2.54 9.89
N ALA A 102 0.77 2.04 8.70
CA ALA A 102 1.71 1.88 7.60
C ALA A 102 2.08 3.24 6.99
N GLU A 103 3.34 3.43 6.64
CA GLU A 103 3.83 4.64 5.96
C GLU A 103 3.77 4.44 4.44
N LEU A 104 2.98 5.25 3.74
CA LEU A 104 2.75 5.15 2.29
C LEU A 104 3.24 6.39 1.52
N SER A 105 4.09 7.22 2.15
CA SER A 105 4.59 8.47 1.57
C SER A 105 5.22 8.20 0.19
N GLU A 106 4.74 8.89 -0.84
CA GLU A 106 5.18 8.73 -2.24
C GLU A 106 4.97 7.34 -2.86
N ALA A 107 4.20 6.44 -2.22
CA ALA A 107 3.88 5.14 -2.79
C ALA A 107 2.95 5.27 -4.00
N ASN A 108 3.18 4.47 -5.03
CA ASN A 108 2.35 4.45 -6.23
C ASN A 108 1.29 3.35 -6.16
N LEU A 109 0.06 3.74 -5.83
CA LEU A 109 -1.08 2.83 -5.72
C LEU A 109 -1.96 2.83 -6.98
N SER A 110 -1.48 3.35 -8.12
CA SER A 110 -2.31 3.45 -9.32
C SER A 110 -2.83 2.07 -9.76
N ARG A 111 -4.16 1.95 -9.85
CA ARG A 111 -4.88 0.71 -10.18
C ARG A 111 -4.78 -0.40 -9.12
N ALA A 112 -4.29 -0.11 -7.93
CA ALA A 112 -4.33 -1.07 -6.83
C ALA A 112 -5.78 -1.30 -6.35
N ASP A 113 -6.11 -2.52 -5.96
CA ASP A 113 -7.40 -2.85 -5.33
C ASP A 113 -7.23 -2.82 -3.81
N LEU A 114 -7.92 -1.89 -3.14
CA LEU A 114 -7.88 -1.71 -1.68
C LEU A 114 -9.19 -2.08 -1.01
N GLN A 115 -10.16 -2.72 -1.71
CA GLN A 115 -11.47 -3.02 -1.13
C GLN A 115 -11.35 -3.78 0.20
N TYR A 116 -12.11 -3.34 1.22
CA TYR A 116 -12.12 -3.90 2.57
C TYR A 116 -10.79 -3.82 3.33
N SER A 117 -9.76 -3.13 2.82
CA SER A 117 -8.55 -2.88 3.61
C SER A 117 -8.85 -2.01 4.83
N MET A 118 -8.11 -2.24 5.91
CA MET A 118 -8.17 -1.45 7.14
C MET A 118 -7.03 -0.43 7.13
N GLY A 119 -7.32 0.83 7.43
CA GLY A 119 -6.31 1.89 7.60
C GLY A 119 -6.41 2.56 8.96
N ASP A 120 -5.52 3.52 9.20
CA ASP A 120 -5.72 4.58 10.20
C ASP A 120 -5.81 5.90 9.42
N GLY A 121 -7.00 6.52 9.41
CA GLY A 121 -7.28 7.73 8.65
C GLY A 121 -6.38 8.92 8.98
N ARG A 122 -5.63 8.87 10.09
CA ARG A 122 -4.80 9.98 10.59
C ARG A 122 -3.37 9.98 10.06
N ARG A 123 -2.91 8.95 9.33
CA ARG A 123 -1.49 8.82 8.93
C ARG A 123 -1.19 8.45 7.49
N ILE A 124 -2.18 8.23 6.65
CA ILE A 124 -1.92 8.11 5.21
C ILE A 124 -1.67 9.52 4.66
N LYS A 125 -0.41 9.95 4.64
CA LYS A 125 -0.04 11.33 4.33
C LYS A 125 -0.04 11.64 2.84
N THR A 126 0.15 10.64 2.00
CA THR A 126 0.25 10.85 0.55
C THR A 126 -0.15 9.60 -0.21
N LEU A 127 -0.99 9.76 -1.23
CA LEU A 127 -1.35 8.70 -2.17
C LEU A 127 -1.19 9.24 -3.59
N HIS A 128 -0.42 8.53 -4.41
CA HIS A 128 -0.44 8.79 -5.84
C HIS A 128 -1.52 7.93 -6.49
N CYS A 129 -2.60 8.58 -6.90
CA CYS A 129 -3.83 7.95 -7.39
C CYS A 129 -4.07 8.36 -8.85
N GLY A 130 -3.41 7.74 -9.82
CA GLY A 130 -3.59 8.12 -11.24
C GLY A 130 -2.92 9.44 -11.59
N MET A 131 -3.68 10.46 -12.04
CA MET A 131 -3.12 11.80 -12.36
C MET A 131 -3.01 12.73 -11.15
N TYR A 132 -3.62 12.38 -10.02
CA TYR A 132 -3.68 13.24 -8.85
C TYR A 132 -2.81 12.67 -7.73
N HIS A 133 -2.06 13.57 -7.10
CA HIS A 133 -1.47 13.35 -5.79
C HIS A 133 -2.49 13.80 -4.76
N VAL A 134 -2.84 12.89 -3.85
CA VAL A 134 -3.66 13.18 -2.67
C VAL A 134 -2.70 13.36 -1.52
N VAL A 135 -2.63 14.55 -0.94
CA VAL A 135 -1.83 14.84 0.25
C VAL A 135 -2.78 15.05 1.41
N MET A 136 -2.52 14.45 2.56
CA MET A 136 -3.35 14.60 3.75
C MET A 136 -2.50 14.99 4.95
N TRP A 137 -2.99 15.95 5.73
CA TRP A 137 -2.38 16.38 6.99
C TRP A 137 -3.50 16.80 7.96
N ASP A 138 -3.42 16.35 9.21
CA ASP A 138 -4.47 16.56 10.20
C ASP A 138 -5.85 16.17 9.63
N ASP A 139 -6.83 17.10 9.67
CA ASP A 139 -8.17 16.93 9.09
C ASP A 139 -8.28 17.51 7.67
N CYS A 140 -7.16 17.78 7.00
CA CYS A 140 -7.08 18.40 5.69
C CYS A 140 -6.61 17.42 4.61
N MET A 141 -7.17 17.59 3.42
CA MET A 141 -6.79 16.86 2.21
C MET A 141 -6.58 17.86 1.06
N ALA A 142 -5.51 17.67 0.31
CA ALA A 142 -5.25 18.37 -0.93
C ALA A 142 -5.23 17.41 -2.11
N ILE A 143 -5.91 17.81 -3.18
CA ILE A 143 -5.95 17.10 -4.46
C ILE A 143 -5.60 18.14 -5.52
N GLY A 144 -4.45 17.96 -6.18
CA GLY A 144 -3.90 18.98 -7.07
C GLY A 144 -3.56 20.27 -6.31
N CYS A 145 -4.04 21.42 -6.80
CA CYS A 145 -3.80 22.73 -6.17
C CYS A 145 -4.89 23.14 -5.16
N THR A 146 -5.86 22.26 -4.87
CA THR A 146 -6.99 22.58 -3.99
C THR A 146 -6.86 21.84 -2.66
N SER A 147 -6.95 22.57 -1.55
CA SER A 147 -6.96 22.03 -0.19
C SER A 147 -8.29 22.31 0.50
N LYS A 148 -8.87 21.31 1.16
CA LYS A 148 -10.11 21.39 1.96
C LYS A 148 -10.03 20.44 3.16
N SER A 149 -10.98 20.49 4.09
CA SER A 149 -11.07 19.43 5.09
C SER A 149 -11.42 18.09 4.43
N VAL A 150 -11.08 16.98 5.08
CA VAL A 150 -11.44 15.63 4.62
C VAL A 150 -12.94 15.52 4.42
N ASP A 151 -13.75 15.92 5.40
CA ASP A 151 -15.20 15.85 5.30
C ASP A 151 -15.78 16.74 4.20
N GLU A 152 -15.21 17.92 3.96
CA GLU A 152 -15.65 18.79 2.87
C GLU A 152 -15.37 18.13 1.51
N TRP A 153 -14.18 17.58 1.31
CA TRP A 153 -13.85 16.84 0.09
C TRP A 153 -14.78 15.64 -0.13
N LEU A 154 -15.02 14.87 0.94
CA LEU A 154 -15.92 13.72 0.90
C LEU A 154 -17.40 14.14 0.74
N GLY A 155 -17.74 15.39 1.05
CA GLY A 155 -19.06 15.98 0.83
C GLY A 155 -19.30 16.50 -0.60
N LEU A 156 -18.26 16.77 -1.40
CA LEU A 156 -18.41 17.41 -2.71
C LEU A 156 -19.24 16.57 -3.70
N SER A 157 -20.18 17.19 -4.39
CA SER A 157 -20.92 16.56 -5.49
C SER A 157 -20.04 16.40 -6.74
N GLU A 158 -20.49 15.60 -7.71
CA GLU A 158 -19.81 15.51 -9.01
C GLU A 158 -19.70 16.87 -9.71
N ASP A 159 -20.74 17.72 -9.56
CA ASP A 159 -20.75 19.08 -10.12
C ASP A 159 -19.73 19.99 -9.43
N ASP A 160 -19.57 19.89 -8.11
CA ASP A 160 -18.55 20.64 -7.37
C ASP A 160 -17.15 20.24 -7.83
N ILE A 161 -16.91 18.93 -7.95
CA ILE A 161 -15.63 18.39 -8.42
C ILE A 161 -15.37 18.82 -9.87
N HIS A 162 -16.39 18.80 -10.73
CA HIS A 162 -16.27 19.27 -12.11
C HIS A 162 -15.91 20.76 -12.20
N ARG A 163 -16.42 21.60 -11.28
CA ARG A 163 -16.08 23.04 -11.21
C ARG A 163 -14.65 23.28 -10.74
N ILE A 164 -14.13 22.44 -9.84
CA ILE A 164 -12.74 22.50 -9.39
C ILE A 164 -11.80 22.03 -10.50
N ASP A 165 -12.08 20.86 -11.07
CA ASP A 165 -11.34 20.27 -12.18
C ASP A 165 -12.25 19.30 -12.97
N ARG A 166 -12.57 19.68 -14.21
CA ARG A 166 -13.41 18.89 -15.13
C ARG A 166 -12.88 17.48 -15.40
N TYR A 167 -11.57 17.24 -15.24
CA TYR A 167 -10.96 15.93 -15.46
C TYR A 167 -10.98 15.06 -14.18
N ALA A 168 -11.23 15.66 -13.01
CA ALA A 168 -11.20 14.98 -11.73
C ALA A 168 -12.46 14.13 -11.46
N VAL A 169 -13.56 14.30 -12.20
CA VAL A 169 -14.82 13.57 -11.94
C VAL A 169 -14.64 12.05 -12.05
N LYS A 170 -13.98 11.58 -13.12
CA LYS A 170 -13.70 10.14 -13.31
C LYS A 170 -12.78 9.60 -12.22
N TRP A 171 -11.81 10.41 -11.81
CA TRP A 171 -10.90 10.08 -10.72
C TRP A 171 -11.67 9.95 -9.40
N ALA A 172 -12.51 10.93 -9.07
CA ALA A 172 -13.29 10.97 -7.84
C ALA A 172 -14.24 9.79 -7.72
N LYS A 173 -14.91 9.39 -8.81
CA LYS A 173 -15.75 8.18 -8.84
C LYS A 173 -15.01 6.91 -8.43
N THR A 174 -13.70 6.85 -8.72
CA THR A 174 -12.87 5.70 -8.39
C THR A 174 -12.35 5.79 -6.97
N TRP A 175 -11.81 6.95 -6.60
CA TRP A 175 -11.01 7.11 -5.39
C TRP A 175 -11.77 7.63 -4.19
N LYS A 176 -12.85 8.39 -4.37
CA LYS A 176 -13.62 8.95 -3.25
C LYS A 176 -14.21 7.86 -2.33
N PRO A 177 -14.83 6.76 -2.83
CA PRO A 177 -15.30 5.69 -1.95
C PRO A 177 -14.16 4.94 -1.25
N ILE A 178 -13.00 4.81 -1.91
CA ILE A 178 -11.81 4.18 -1.34
C ILE A 178 -11.25 5.05 -0.21
N LEU A 179 -11.14 6.36 -0.44
CA LEU A 179 -10.72 7.33 0.55
C LEU A 179 -11.70 7.38 1.73
N GLU A 180 -13.01 7.40 1.48
CA GLU A 180 -14.03 7.31 2.56
C GLU A 180 -13.83 6.08 3.42
N MET A 181 -13.67 4.91 2.80
CA MET A 181 -13.47 3.65 3.53
C MET A 181 -12.17 3.66 4.34
N ILE A 182 -11.07 4.16 3.78
CA ILE A 182 -9.76 4.17 4.44
C ILE A 182 -9.72 5.23 5.56
N LEU A 183 -10.35 6.39 5.36
CA LEU A 183 -10.30 7.54 6.28
C LEU A 183 -11.35 7.45 7.38
N LYS A 184 -12.53 6.87 7.10
CA LYS A 184 -13.62 6.70 8.08
C LYS A 184 -13.64 5.32 8.73
N ALA A 185 -12.66 4.46 8.44
CA ALA A 185 -12.42 3.24 9.21
C ALA A 185 -11.83 3.61 10.59
N GLU A 186 -12.60 4.29 11.43
CA GLU A 186 -12.42 4.18 12.87
C GLU A 186 -13.03 2.84 13.33
N VAL A 187 -12.33 2.18 14.25
CA VAL A 187 -12.72 0.90 14.88
C VAL A 187 -14.10 1.01 15.51
#